data_AF-A0AAU9W4B3-F1
#
_entry.id   AF-A0AAU9W4B3-F1
#
_cell.length_a   1.000
_cell.length_b   1.000
_cell.length_c   1.000
_cell.angle_alpha   90.00
_cell.angle_beta   90.00
_cell.angle_gamma   90.00
#
_symmetry.space_group_name_H-M   'P 1'
#
loop_
_entity.id
_entity.type
_entity.pdbx_description
1 polymer ?
#
loop_
_entity_poly.entity_id
_entity_poly.type
_entity_poly.pdbx_seq_one_letter_code
_entity_poly.pdbx_strand_id
1 'polypeptide(L)'
;MQRALNIPLSKNFQVVVLHFQHTSQARDASNQMQGRAVNYSKKFTSYKFVAIMHLLLDIVDALSKERPGQQLNSFLTEVGDGNTFKGTELQRDADRQAINAIQASAVNAAMTFIQERFEGTETDPVLSAAAVLTNYRGWPVTDRHRLLLHGKNEIQTLHGHFQVPLEQHNVSLHDCLDEWMSLKFHVQRVRAELELRQSEFWKNKFMFCKDDYPNLLILVELCLVIPCQTACCERGNSCMNRIM
;
A
#
# COMPACT_ATOMS: atom_id res chain seq x y z
N MET A 1 -1.74 8.08 -20.06
CA MET A 1 -1.66 7.38 -18.77
C MET A 1 -2.47 6.08 -18.79
N GLN A 2 -3.78 6.10 -19.06
CA GLN A 2 -4.62 4.88 -19.18
C GLN A 2 -4.02 3.78 -20.08
N ARG A 3 -3.72 4.07 -21.36
CA ARG A 3 -3.07 3.10 -22.28
C ARG A 3 -1.71 2.60 -21.78
N ALA A 4 -0.95 3.44 -21.09
CA ALA A 4 0.37 3.11 -20.55
C ALA A 4 0.30 2.19 -19.33
N LEU A 5 -0.85 2.12 -18.64
CA LEU A 5 -1.12 1.17 -17.55
C LEU A 5 -1.87 -0.06 -18.07
N ASN A 6 -2.87 0.13 -18.92
CA ASN A 6 -3.73 -0.95 -19.41
C ASN A 6 -2.97 -1.95 -20.31
N ILE A 7 -2.16 -1.50 -21.28
CA ILE A 7 -1.40 -2.39 -22.17
C ILE A 7 -0.47 -3.34 -21.39
N PRO A 8 0.37 -2.85 -20.46
CA PRO A 8 1.24 -3.73 -19.68
C PRO A 8 0.51 -4.50 -18.57
N LEU A 9 -0.64 -4.06 -18.04
CA LEU A 9 -1.28 -4.75 -16.91
C LEU A 9 -2.37 -5.75 -17.32
N SER A 10 -3.10 -5.53 -18.42
CA SER A 10 -4.25 -6.37 -18.77
C SER A 10 -3.99 -7.31 -19.96
N LYS A 11 -3.20 -6.88 -20.95
CA LYS A 11 -3.01 -7.65 -22.20
C LYS A 11 -1.64 -8.30 -22.32
N ASN A 12 -0.59 -7.64 -21.83
CA ASN A 12 0.79 -8.04 -22.08
C ASN A 12 1.62 -8.22 -20.79
N PHE A 13 0.97 -8.39 -19.64
CA PHE A 13 1.66 -8.43 -18.34
C PHE A 13 2.74 -9.50 -18.25
N GLN A 14 2.44 -10.74 -18.67
CA GLN A 14 3.43 -11.81 -18.73
C GLN A 14 4.60 -11.47 -19.65
N VAL A 15 4.32 -10.90 -20.83
CA VAL A 15 5.35 -10.54 -21.82
C VAL A 15 6.27 -9.43 -21.29
N VAL A 16 5.71 -8.44 -20.60
CA VAL A 16 6.45 -7.33 -20.00
C VAL A 16 7.34 -7.82 -18.84
N VAL A 17 6.81 -8.70 -17.98
CA VAL A 17 7.58 -9.32 -16.90
C VAL A 17 8.73 -10.17 -17.45
N LEU A 18 8.45 -11.01 -18.44
CA LEU A 18 9.45 -11.85 -19.12
C LEU A 18 10.52 -11.00 -19.81
N HIS A 19 10.13 -9.91 -20.46
CA HIS A 19 11.08 -8.99 -21.10
C HIS A 19 12.05 -8.38 -20.08
N PHE A 20 11.57 -7.91 -18.93
CA PHE A 20 12.46 -7.39 -17.88
C PHE A 20 13.33 -8.48 -17.22
N GLN A 21 12.81 -9.70 -17.08
CA GLN A 21 13.59 -10.84 -16.60
C GLN A 21 14.73 -11.20 -17.57
N HIS A 22 14.44 -11.30 -18.87
CA HIS A 22 15.46 -11.61 -19.88
C HIS A 22 16.47 -10.47 -20.03
N THR A 23 16.02 -9.22 -20.01
CA THR A 23 16.90 -8.03 -20.09
C THR A 23 17.80 -7.91 -18.86
N SER A 24 17.35 -8.40 -17.69
CA SER A 24 18.18 -8.46 -16.48
C SER A 24 19.32 -9.48 -16.56
N GLN A 25 19.21 -10.47 -17.46
CA GLN A 25 20.15 -11.58 -17.64
C GLN A 25 20.93 -11.48 -18.97
N ALA A 26 20.57 -10.53 -19.84
CA ALA A 26 21.16 -10.35 -21.15
C ALA A 26 22.60 -9.84 -21.04
N ARG A 27 23.56 -10.65 -21.49
CA ARG A 27 25.01 -10.37 -21.40
C ARG A 27 25.46 -9.16 -22.24
N ASP A 28 24.64 -8.78 -23.21
CA ASP A 28 24.97 -7.74 -24.19
C ASP A 28 24.43 -6.35 -23.79
N ALA A 29 23.70 -6.27 -22.67
CA ALA A 29 23.10 -5.03 -22.16
C ALA A 29 24.04 -4.31 -21.17
N SER A 30 23.95 -2.97 -21.10
CA SER A 30 24.77 -2.20 -20.17
C SER A 30 24.41 -2.49 -18.70
N ASN A 31 25.39 -2.40 -17.79
CA ASN A 31 25.20 -2.61 -16.36
C ASN A 31 24.06 -1.74 -15.77
N GLN A 32 23.89 -0.52 -16.28
CA GLN A 32 22.82 0.38 -15.87
C GLN A 32 21.44 -0.09 -16.35
N MET A 33 21.36 -0.62 -17.59
CA MET A 33 20.14 -1.16 -18.16
C MET A 33 19.71 -2.46 -17.46
N GLN A 34 20.65 -3.36 -17.19
CA GLN A 34 20.42 -4.57 -16.40
C GLN A 34 19.94 -4.23 -14.98
N GLY A 35 20.60 -3.28 -14.29
CA GLY A 35 20.21 -2.86 -12.95
C GLY A 35 18.79 -2.29 -12.87
N ARG A 36 18.38 -1.53 -13.89
CA ARG A 36 16.99 -1.05 -14.03
C ARG A 36 16.02 -2.19 -14.31
N ALA A 37 16.37 -3.12 -15.19
CA ALA A 37 15.54 -4.28 -15.51
C ALA A 37 15.32 -5.20 -14.30
N VAL A 38 16.36 -5.44 -13.48
CA VAL A 38 16.23 -6.15 -12.19
C VAL A 38 15.24 -5.45 -11.25
N ASN A 39 15.36 -4.13 -11.12
CA ASN A 39 14.49 -3.34 -10.24
C ASN A 39 13.03 -3.36 -10.73
N TYR A 40 12.79 -3.18 -12.03
CA TYR A 40 11.44 -3.25 -12.59
C TYR A 40 10.85 -4.65 -12.54
N SER A 41 11.63 -5.71 -12.80
CA SER A 41 11.17 -7.09 -12.65
C SER A 41 10.69 -7.35 -11.22
N LYS A 42 11.48 -6.99 -10.20
CA LYS A 42 11.10 -7.12 -8.78
C LYS A 42 9.82 -6.35 -8.43
N LYS A 43 9.60 -5.19 -9.05
CA LYS A 43 8.38 -4.39 -8.86
C LYS A 43 7.17 -5.04 -9.54
N PHE A 44 7.29 -5.46 -10.80
CA PHE A 44 6.18 -6.08 -11.52
C PHE A 44 5.84 -7.51 -11.06
N THR A 45 6.72 -8.18 -10.31
CA THR A 45 6.39 -9.43 -9.59
C THR A 45 5.93 -9.19 -8.15
N SER A 46 5.99 -7.95 -7.66
CA SER A 46 5.56 -7.60 -6.30
C SER A 46 4.06 -7.36 -6.29
N TYR A 47 3.34 -8.20 -5.56
CA TYR A 47 1.89 -8.07 -5.35
C TYR A 47 1.48 -6.65 -4.92
N LYS A 48 2.20 -6.04 -3.96
CA LYS A 48 1.89 -4.69 -3.46
C LYS A 48 1.98 -3.63 -4.56
N PHE A 49 2.99 -3.72 -5.43
CA PHE A 49 3.18 -2.77 -6.52
C PHE A 49 2.15 -2.97 -7.63
N VAL A 50 1.87 -4.22 -7.99
CA VAL A 50 0.86 -4.57 -9.01
C VAL A 50 -0.54 -4.18 -8.55
N ALA A 51 -0.88 -4.40 -7.27
CA ALA A 51 -2.16 -3.99 -6.69
C ALA A 51 -2.37 -2.46 -6.75
N ILE A 52 -1.35 -1.67 -6.40
CA ILE A 52 -1.39 -0.21 -6.53
C ILE A 52 -1.53 0.20 -8.00
N MET A 53 -0.84 -0.47 -8.92
CA MET A 53 -0.95 -0.21 -10.35
C MET A 53 -2.34 -0.52 -10.91
N HIS A 54 -3.01 -1.58 -10.43
CA HIS A 54 -4.40 -1.87 -10.78
C HIS A 54 -5.37 -0.86 -10.16
N LEU A 55 -5.16 -0.44 -8.90
CA LEU A 55 -5.95 0.63 -8.29
C LEU A 55 -5.82 1.95 -9.07
N LEU A 56 -4.60 2.30 -9.49
CA LEU A 56 -4.36 3.46 -10.35
C LEU A 56 -4.99 3.28 -11.72
N LEU A 57 -5.01 2.06 -12.28
CA LEU A 57 -5.71 1.78 -13.52
C LEU A 57 -7.23 1.97 -13.33
N ASP A 58 -7.81 1.51 -12.23
CA ASP A 58 -9.24 1.67 -11.94
C ASP A 58 -9.62 3.14 -11.72
N ILE A 59 -8.79 3.90 -11.00
CA ILE A 59 -8.96 5.35 -10.82
C ILE A 59 -8.80 6.06 -12.16
N VAL A 60 -7.78 5.73 -12.95
CA VAL A 60 -7.57 6.34 -14.27
C VAL A 60 -8.66 5.91 -15.25
N ASP A 61 -9.21 4.69 -15.17
CA ASP A 61 -10.35 4.23 -15.98
C ASP A 61 -11.63 4.97 -15.59
N ALA A 62 -11.88 5.17 -14.29
CA ALA A 62 -12.98 5.98 -13.79
C ALA A 62 -12.85 7.44 -14.26
N LEU A 63 -11.65 8.03 -14.16
CA LEU A 63 -11.38 9.40 -14.61
C LEU A 63 -11.27 9.53 -16.14
N SER A 64 -10.94 8.46 -16.86
CA SER A 64 -10.81 8.48 -18.33
C SER A 64 -12.10 8.15 -19.06
N LYS A 65 -13.10 7.60 -18.36
CA LYS A 65 -14.49 7.63 -18.80
C LYS A 65 -15.03 9.06 -18.92
N GLU A 66 -14.34 10.05 -18.33
CA GLU A 66 -14.57 11.48 -18.57
C GLU A 66 -13.77 12.06 -19.74
N ARG A 67 -12.93 11.26 -20.43
CA ARG A 67 -12.33 11.74 -21.68
C ARG A 67 -13.41 11.79 -22.75
N PRO A 68 -13.42 12.84 -23.59
CA PRO A 68 -14.25 12.83 -24.77
C PRO A 68 -13.95 11.60 -25.61
N GLY A 69 -14.90 10.66 -25.63
CA GLY A 69 -14.87 9.51 -26.53
C GLY A 69 -14.86 9.99 -27.98
N GLN A 70 -14.68 9.08 -28.94
CA GLN A 70 -14.59 9.42 -30.36
C GLN A 70 -15.76 10.33 -30.83
N GLN A 71 -16.96 10.07 -30.31
CA GLN A 71 -18.16 10.89 -30.53
C GLN A 71 -18.09 12.29 -29.91
N LEU A 72 -17.55 12.43 -28.69
CA LEU A 72 -17.39 13.72 -28.04
C LEU A 72 -16.23 14.51 -28.66
N ASN A 73 -15.19 13.86 -29.20
CA ASN A 73 -14.17 14.52 -30.00
C ASN A 73 -14.71 15.00 -31.35
N SER A 74 -15.53 14.19 -32.04
CA SER A 74 -16.24 14.61 -33.26
C SER A 74 -17.14 15.81 -32.96
N PHE A 75 -17.89 15.76 -31.86
CA PHE A 75 -18.69 16.89 -31.36
C PHE A 75 -17.84 18.14 -31.09
N LEU A 76 -16.76 18.04 -30.31
CA LEU A 76 -15.87 19.17 -29.98
C LEU A 76 -15.24 19.79 -31.24
N THR A 77 -14.91 18.97 -32.24
CA THR A 77 -14.33 19.43 -33.51
C THR A 77 -15.39 20.10 -34.40
N GLU A 78 -16.61 19.60 -34.42
CA GLU A 78 -17.73 20.12 -35.21
C GLU A 78 -18.33 21.40 -34.58
N VAL A 79 -18.26 21.54 -33.26
CA VAL A 79 -18.67 22.75 -32.52
C VAL A 79 -17.61 23.85 -32.58
N GLY A 80 -16.32 23.50 -32.44
CA GLY A 80 -15.22 24.48 -32.40
C GLY A 80 -15.42 25.59 -31.35
N ASP A 81 -15.08 26.83 -31.72
CA ASP A 81 -15.34 28.01 -30.88
C ASP A 81 -16.80 28.49 -30.96
N GLY A 82 -17.59 27.99 -31.92
CA GLY A 82 -18.98 28.37 -32.16
C GLY A 82 -19.97 27.75 -31.19
N ASN A 83 -21.15 28.36 -31.04
CA ASN A 83 -22.17 27.94 -30.06
C ASN A 83 -23.20 26.96 -30.61
N THR A 84 -23.00 26.33 -31.77
CA THR A 84 -24.07 25.56 -32.44
C THR A 84 -23.58 24.19 -32.88
N PHE A 85 -24.27 23.12 -32.48
CA PHE A 85 -24.03 21.75 -32.95
C PHE A 85 -25.27 21.23 -33.68
N LYS A 86 -25.13 20.83 -34.96
CA LYS A 86 -26.22 20.27 -35.78
C LYS A 86 -27.54 21.10 -35.74
N GLY A 87 -27.43 22.41 -35.68
CA GLY A 87 -28.58 23.34 -35.64
C GLY A 87 -29.14 23.62 -34.24
N THR A 88 -28.58 23.05 -33.18
CA THR A 88 -28.94 23.35 -31.78
C THR A 88 -27.91 24.29 -31.14
N GLU A 89 -28.36 25.38 -30.54
CA GLU A 89 -27.51 26.33 -29.83
C GLU A 89 -27.18 25.82 -28.41
N LEU A 90 -25.89 25.73 -28.08
CA LEU A 90 -25.35 25.22 -26.82
C LEU A 90 -25.26 26.37 -25.82
N GLN A 91 -26.03 26.31 -24.73
CA GLN A 91 -25.97 27.30 -23.64
C GLN A 91 -24.76 27.04 -22.73
N ARG A 92 -23.62 27.65 -23.06
CA ARG A 92 -22.35 27.41 -22.37
C ARG A 92 -22.28 27.91 -20.92
N ASP A 93 -23.03 28.94 -20.53
CA ASP A 93 -22.84 29.59 -19.22
C ASP A 93 -23.62 28.95 -18.06
N ALA A 94 -24.86 28.48 -18.32
CA ALA A 94 -25.66 27.79 -17.31
C ALA A 94 -25.13 26.35 -17.04
N ASP A 95 -24.68 25.66 -18.10
CA ASP A 95 -24.23 24.27 -18.01
C ASP A 95 -22.80 24.12 -17.47
N ARG A 96 -21.92 25.12 -17.64
CA ARG A 96 -20.52 25.03 -17.17
C ARG A 96 -20.40 25.10 -15.66
N GLN A 97 -21.25 25.89 -14.99
CA GLN A 97 -21.36 25.88 -13.54
C GLN A 97 -21.94 24.56 -13.03
N ALA A 98 -22.95 24.01 -13.71
CA ALA A 98 -23.53 22.71 -13.37
C ALA A 98 -22.52 21.57 -13.52
N ILE A 99 -21.73 21.55 -14.60
CA ILE A 99 -20.69 20.53 -14.86
C ILE A 99 -19.55 20.64 -13.85
N ASN A 100 -19.07 21.84 -13.55
CA ASN A 100 -18.04 22.03 -12.50
C ASN A 100 -18.55 21.60 -11.12
N ALA A 101 -19.83 21.82 -10.82
CA ALA A 101 -20.45 21.36 -9.59
C ALA A 101 -20.52 19.82 -9.53
N ILE A 102 -20.82 19.15 -10.64
CA ILE A 102 -20.82 17.68 -10.72
C ILE A 102 -19.40 17.12 -10.51
N GLN A 103 -18.38 17.72 -11.15
CA GLN A 103 -17.00 17.29 -10.98
C GLN A 103 -16.51 17.48 -9.53
N ALA A 104 -16.80 18.63 -8.93
CA ALA A 104 -16.49 18.89 -7.53
C ALA A 104 -17.23 17.91 -6.60
N SER A 105 -18.49 17.59 -6.91
CA SER A 105 -19.28 16.61 -6.17
C SER A 105 -18.68 15.20 -6.27
N ALA A 106 -18.23 14.76 -7.44
CA ALA A 106 -17.61 13.45 -7.62
C ALA A 106 -16.27 13.32 -6.88
N VAL A 107 -15.44 14.38 -6.90
CA VAL A 107 -14.19 14.42 -6.12
C VAL A 107 -14.48 14.39 -4.63
N ASN A 108 -15.43 15.19 -4.15
CA ASN A 108 -15.82 15.21 -2.75
C ASN A 108 -16.39 13.85 -2.32
N ALA A 109 -17.24 13.22 -3.12
CA ALA A 109 -17.77 11.89 -2.84
C ALA A 109 -16.67 10.83 -2.75
N ALA A 110 -15.67 10.89 -3.64
CA ALA A 110 -14.51 9.99 -3.59
C ALA A 110 -13.64 10.23 -2.34
N MET A 111 -13.43 11.50 -1.97
CA MET A 111 -12.72 11.85 -0.73
C MET A 111 -13.47 11.38 0.51
N THR A 112 -14.77 11.66 0.61
CA THR A 112 -15.63 11.20 1.69
C THR A 112 -15.63 9.68 1.79
N PHE A 113 -15.78 8.97 0.68
CA PHE A 113 -15.71 7.50 0.67
C PHE A 113 -14.38 6.96 1.21
N ILE A 114 -13.25 7.58 0.82
CA ILE A 114 -11.93 7.18 1.35
C ILE A 114 -11.84 7.52 2.85
N GLN A 115 -12.29 8.70 3.26
CA GLN A 115 -12.26 9.14 4.65
C GLN A 115 -13.09 8.22 5.54
N GLU A 116 -14.36 7.98 5.20
CA GLU A 116 -15.25 7.05 5.91
C GLU A 116 -14.66 5.64 5.95
N ARG A 117 -14.09 5.17 4.84
CA ARG A 117 -13.51 3.82 4.74
C ARG A 117 -12.30 3.61 5.67
N PHE A 118 -11.49 4.64 5.88
CA PHE A 118 -10.32 4.59 6.76
C PHE A 118 -10.56 5.30 8.09
N GLU A 119 -11.80 5.75 8.34
CA GLU A 119 -12.18 6.40 9.58
C GLU A 119 -11.91 5.45 10.76
N GLY A 120 -11.29 5.98 11.80
CA GLY A 120 -10.90 5.20 12.97
C GLY A 120 -9.65 4.34 12.81
N THR A 121 -9.02 4.27 11.62
CA THR A 121 -7.76 3.54 11.42
C THR A 121 -6.63 4.12 12.27
N GLU A 122 -6.57 5.44 12.41
CA GLU A 122 -5.56 6.14 13.23
C GLU A 122 -5.82 6.00 14.73
N THR A 123 -7.08 5.75 15.12
CA THR A 123 -7.49 5.57 16.51
C THR A 123 -7.54 4.11 16.94
N ASP A 124 -7.39 3.17 16.01
CA ASP A 124 -7.39 1.75 16.30
C ASP A 124 -6.15 1.40 17.15
N PRO A 125 -6.35 0.86 18.37
CA PRO A 125 -5.25 0.63 19.30
C PRO A 125 -4.29 -0.46 18.83
N VAL A 126 -4.76 -1.42 18.02
CA VAL A 126 -3.95 -2.52 17.49
C VAL A 126 -3.10 -2.03 16.34
N LEU A 127 -3.67 -1.28 15.39
CA LEU A 127 -2.93 -0.71 14.25
C LEU A 127 -1.92 0.33 14.70
N SER A 128 -2.28 1.17 15.68
CA SER A 128 -1.35 2.12 16.31
C SER A 128 -0.19 1.41 17.01
N ALA A 129 -0.48 0.38 17.81
CA ALA A 129 0.56 -0.43 18.46
C ALA A 129 1.46 -1.16 17.46
N ALA A 130 0.88 -1.72 16.39
CA ALA A 130 1.62 -2.39 15.32
C ALA A 130 2.53 -1.42 14.57
N ALA A 131 2.09 -0.17 14.35
CA ALA A 131 2.92 0.86 13.74
C ALA A 131 4.13 1.22 14.60
N VAL A 132 3.95 1.32 15.93
CA VAL A 132 5.05 1.56 16.88
C VAL A 132 6.10 0.43 16.82
N LEU A 133 5.64 -0.83 16.79
CA LEU A 133 6.55 -1.98 16.75
C LEU A 133 7.26 -2.12 15.40
N THR A 134 6.54 -1.92 14.30
CA THR A 134 7.08 -2.21 12.97
C THR A 134 7.87 -1.04 12.39
N ASN A 135 7.59 0.21 12.75
CA ASN A 135 8.31 1.38 12.24
C ASN A 135 9.52 1.75 13.11
N TYR A 136 10.64 1.05 12.90
CA TYR A 136 11.87 1.28 13.68
C TYR A 136 12.42 2.70 13.58
N ARG A 137 12.09 3.45 12.51
CA ARG A 137 12.54 4.85 12.34
C ARG A 137 11.87 5.80 13.33
N GLY A 138 10.72 5.41 13.90
CA GLY A 138 10.03 6.16 14.95
C GLY A 138 10.61 5.94 16.35
N TRP A 139 11.54 5.00 16.54
CA TRP A 139 12.06 4.67 17.86
C TRP A 139 12.98 5.78 18.39
N PRO A 140 12.87 6.16 19.68
CA PRO A 140 13.66 7.23 20.29
C PRO A 140 15.09 6.76 20.62
N VAL A 141 15.83 6.24 19.63
CA VAL A 141 17.18 5.65 19.80
C VAL A 141 18.23 6.63 20.33
N THR A 142 17.99 7.93 20.21
CA THR A 142 18.86 9.00 20.73
C THR A 142 18.64 9.28 22.22
N ASP A 143 17.48 8.94 22.77
CA ASP A 143 17.12 9.17 24.17
C ASP A 143 16.91 7.83 24.87
N ARG A 144 17.92 7.44 25.68
CA ARG A 144 17.94 6.15 26.37
C ARG A 144 16.77 5.99 27.34
N HIS A 145 16.33 7.05 28.01
CA HIS A 145 15.24 6.98 28.98
C HIS A 145 13.90 6.75 28.27
N ARG A 146 13.65 7.51 27.18
CA ARG A 146 12.46 7.29 26.34
C ARG A 146 12.49 5.92 25.64
N LEU A 147 13.66 5.47 25.19
CA LEU A 147 13.83 4.17 24.56
C LEU A 147 13.47 3.01 25.50
N LEU A 148 13.79 3.13 26.79
CA LEU A 148 13.48 2.10 27.78
C LEU A 148 11.96 1.90 27.93
N LEU A 149 11.19 2.98 27.97
CA LEU A 149 9.74 2.95 28.15
C LEU A 149 8.94 2.72 26.85
N HIS A 150 9.56 2.94 25.69
CA HIS A 150 8.90 2.88 24.39
C HIS A 150 8.41 1.46 24.02
N GLY A 151 7.16 1.34 23.59
CA GLY A 151 6.61 0.10 23.01
C GLY A 151 6.10 -0.94 24.01
N LYS A 152 6.19 -0.68 25.33
CA LYS A 152 5.78 -1.67 26.35
C LYS A 152 4.26 -1.91 26.34
N ASN A 153 3.49 -0.83 26.34
CA ASN A 153 2.02 -0.92 26.36
C ASN A 153 1.50 -1.47 25.02
N GLU A 154 2.18 -1.11 23.93
CA GLU A 154 1.87 -1.56 22.58
C GLU A 154 2.06 -3.08 22.44
N ILE A 155 3.13 -3.65 23.02
CA ILE A 155 3.31 -5.10 23.08
C ILE A 155 2.17 -5.77 23.85
N GLN A 156 1.74 -5.19 24.98
CA GLN A 156 0.63 -5.76 25.76
C GLN A 156 -0.68 -5.73 24.97
N THR A 157 -0.97 -4.63 24.28
CA THR A 157 -2.15 -4.51 23.40
C THR A 157 -2.12 -5.56 22.29
N LEU A 158 -0.98 -5.72 21.62
CA LEU A 158 -0.83 -6.68 20.51
C LEU A 158 -0.89 -8.13 21.00
N HIS A 159 -0.28 -8.42 22.16
CA HIS A 159 -0.33 -9.74 22.76
C HIS A 159 -1.76 -10.11 23.18
N GLY A 160 -2.54 -9.15 23.69
CA GLY A 160 -3.96 -9.35 23.98
C GLY A 160 -4.79 -9.59 22.72
N HIS A 161 -4.54 -8.82 21.65
CA HIS A 161 -5.27 -8.96 20.39
C HIS A 161 -4.95 -10.28 19.67
N PHE A 162 -3.68 -10.69 19.65
CA PHE A 162 -3.21 -11.92 19.01
C PHE A 162 -3.13 -13.13 19.96
N GLN A 163 -3.87 -13.13 21.06
CA GLN A 163 -3.79 -14.17 22.07
C GLN A 163 -3.87 -15.59 21.47
N VAL A 164 -4.86 -15.85 20.61
CA VAL A 164 -5.10 -17.17 20.01
C VAL A 164 -3.89 -17.69 19.21
N PRO A 165 -3.37 -16.98 18.18
CA PRO A 165 -2.20 -17.45 17.44
C PRO A 165 -0.92 -17.48 18.28
N LEU A 166 -0.78 -16.62 19.29
CA LEU A 166 0.41 -16.60 20.17
C LEU A 166 0.44 -17.80 21.11
N GLU A 167 -0.70 -18.18 21.69
CA GLU A 167 -0.82 -19.38 22.54
C GLU A 167 -0.49 -20.66 21.76
N GLN A 168 -0.92 -20.76 20.50
CA GLN A 168 -0.60 -21.90 19.63
C GLN A 168 0.92 -22.05 19.39
N HIS A 169 1.67 -20.95 19.45
CA HIS A 169 3.11 -20.92 19.27
C HIS A 169 3.88 -20.85 20.61
N ASN A 170 3.18 -20.99 21.75
CA ASN A 170 3.75 -20.87 23.10
C ASN A 170 4.53 -19.56 23.33
N VAL A 171 4.07 -18.45 22.75
CA VAL A 171 4.73 -17.16 22.89
C VAL A 171 4.45 -16.56 24.27
N SER A 172 5.52 -16.18 24.97
CA SER A 172 5.46 -15.59 26.31
C SER A 172 5.50 -14.06 26.25
N LEU A 173 4.53 -13.39 26.89
CA LEU A 173 4.51 -11.93 27.00
C LEU A 173 5.77 -11.39 27.71
N HIS A 174 6.22 -12.08 28.75
CA HIS A 174 7.40 -11.67 29.52
C HIS A 174 8.65 -11.69 28.63
N ASP A 175 8.86 -12.80 27.93
CA ASP A 175 10.04 -12.97 27.08
C ASP A 175 9.98 -12.03 25.87
N CYS A 176 8.80 -11.80 25.31
CA CYS A 176 8.59 -10.81 24.26
C CYS A 176 9.00 -9.38 24.71
N LEU A 177 8.72 -8.99 25.96
CA LEU A 177 9.10 -7.68 26.50
C LEU A 177 10.62 -7.56 26.72
N ASP A 178 11.26 -8.63 27.18
CA ASP A 178 12.72 -8.69 27.37
C ASP A 178 13.48 -8.68 26.04
N GLU A 179 12.99 -9.45 25.06
CA GLU A 179 13.49 -9.45 23.69
C GLU A 179 13.32 -8.08 23.02
N TRP A 180 12.18 -7.42 23.23
CA TRP A 180 11.96 -6.06 22.73
C TRP A 180 12.95 -5.05 23.29
N MET A 181 13.22 -5.13 24.60
CA MET A 181 14.23 -4.30 25.23
C MET A 181 15.61 -4.56 24.60
N SER A 182 15.97 -5.83 24.46
CA SER A 182 17.25 -6.26 23.90
C SER A 182 17.43 -5.80 22.44
N LEU A 183 16.39 -5.93 21.61
CA LEU A 183 16.40 -5.47 20.22
C LEU A 183 16.60 -3.95 20.12
N LYS A 184 15.89 -3.16 20.93
CA LYS A 184 16.05 -1.69 20.94
C LYS A 184 17.48 -1.28 21.29
N PHE A 185 18.10 -1.92 22.29
CA PHE A 185 19.49 -1.65 22.66
C PHE A 185 20.49 -2.13 21.59
N HIS A 186 20.21 -3.26 20.94
CA HIS A 186 21.00 -3.72 19.81
C HIS A 186 21.01 -2.68 18.68
N VAL A 187 19.84 -2.19 18.28
CA VAL A 187 19.71 -1.17 17.21
C VAL A 187 20.35 0.16 17.63
N GLN A 188 20.22 0.56 18.89
CA GLN A 188 20.90 1.75 19.43
C GLN A 188 22.42 1.63 19.30
N ARG A 189 22.98 0.43 19.53
CA ARG A 189 24.41 0.14 19.41
C ARG A 189 24.87 0.06 17.96
N VAL A 190 24.09 -0.58 17.08
CA VAL A 190 24.40 -0.79 15.67
C VAL A 190 23.66 0.24 14.81
N ARG A 191 24.01 1.53 14.97
CA ARG A 191 23.29 2.63 14.31
C ARG A 191 23.24 2.53 12.78
N ALA A 192 24.18 1.83 12.15
CA ALA A 192 24.17 1.59 10.71
C ALA A 192 22.89 0.88 10.22
N GLU A 193 22.23 0.08 11.08
CA GLU A 193 20.97 -0.57 10.72
C GLU A 193 19.81 0.43 10.55
N LEU A 194 19.91 1.63 11.13
CA LEU A 194 18.87 2.65 11.02
C LEU A 194 18.76 3.22 9.60
N GLU A 195 19.86 3.20 8.85
CA GLU A 195 19.95 3.67 7.46
C GLU A 195 19.33 2.69 6.46
N LEU A 196 19.03 1.47 6.89
CA LEU A 196 18.43 0.45 6.03
C LEU A 196 17.03 0.88 5.55
N ARG A 197 16.50 0.15 4.56
CA ARG A 197 15.09 0.26 4.22
C ARG A 197 14.27 -0.59 5.20
N GLN A 198 13.02 -0.19 5.44
CA GLN A 198 12.07 -0.93 6.28
C GLN A 198 12.01 -2.43 6.00
N SER A 199 11.98 -2.81 4.72
CA SER A 199 11.97 -4.20 4.30
C SER A 199 13.28 -4.94 4.60
N GLU A 200 14.41 -4.26 4.47
CA GLU A 200 15.74 -4.84 4.65
C GLU A 200 16.08 -5.01 6.12
N PHE A 201 15.74 -4.02 6.94
CA PHE A 201 15.83 -4.09 8.39
C PHE A 201 15.12 -5.34 8.94
N TRP A 202 13.82 -5.48 8.67
CA TRP A 202 13.06 -6.62 9.17
C TRP A 202 13.51 -7.95 8.56
N LYS A 203 13.82 -7.98 7.26
CA LYS A 203 14.37 -9.17 6.62
C LYS A 203 15.64 -9.65 7.33
N ASN A 204 16.55 -8.73 7.69
CA ASN A 204 17.76 -9.09 8.41
C ASN A 204 17.44 -9.63 9.81
N LYS A 205 16.50 -9.03 10.54
CA LYS A 205 16.09 -9.54 11.86
C LYS A 205 15.48 -10.93 11.79
N PHE A 206 14.60 -11.18 10.83
CA PHE A 206 14.02 -12.52 10.62
C PHE A 206 15.04 -13.58 10.19
N MET A 207 16.07 -13.20 9.43
CA MET A 207 17.08 -14.16 8.96
C MET A 207 18.18 -14.44 9.98
N PHE A 208 18.61 -13.45 10.75
CA PHE A 208 19.82 -13.54 11.56
C PHE A 208 19.58 -13.46 13.06
N CYS A 209 18.40 -13.03 13.50
CA CYS A 209 18.09 -12.84 14.92
C CYS A 209 16.85 -13.62 15.37
N LYS A 210 16.42 -14.63 14.58
CA LYS A 210 15.24 -15.44 14.90
C LYS A 210 15.41 -16.21 16.21
N ASP A 211 16.61 -16.74 16.43
CA ASP A 211 16.93 -17.51 17.63
C ASP A 211 17.16 -16.61 18.86
N ASP A 212 17.56 -15.35 18.63
CA ASP A 212 17.76 -14.35 19.69
C ASP A 212 16.44 -13.72 20.17
N TYR A 213 15.47 -13.59 19.26
CA TYR A 213 14.19 -12.90 19.50
C TYR A 213 12.97 -13.73 19.01
N PRO A 214 12.83 -15.00 19.43
CA PRO A 214 11.81 -15.90 18.88
C PRO A 214 10.38 -15.45 19.18
N ASN A 215 10.11 -14.89 20.36
CA ASN A 215 8.77 -14.47 20.78
C ASN A 215 8.37 -13.17 20.07
N LEU A 216 9.27 -12.19 20.10
CA LEU A 216 9.06 -10.87 19.52
C LEU A 216 8.91 -10.94 18.00
N LEU A 217 9.71 -11.76 17.32
CA LEU A 217 9.65 -11.83 15.87
C LEU A 217 8.36 -12.49 15.37
N ILE A 218 7.77 -13.42 16.11
CA ILE A 218 6.42 -13.94 15.80
C ILE A 218 5.39 -12.80 15.94
N LEU A 219 5.46 -12.00 17.01
CA LEU A 219 4.55 -10.86 17.19
C LEU A 219 4.69 -9.82 16.07
N VAL A 220 5.93 -9.51 15.66
CA VAL A 220 6.21 -8.60 14.54
C VAL A 220 5.75 -9.21 13.21
N GLU A 221 5.92 -10.51 13.02
CA GLU A 221 5.41 -11.21 11.83
C GLU A 221 3.91 -11.05 11.75
N LEU A 222 3.17 -11.33 12.83
CA LEU A 222 1.74 -11.10 12.94
C LEU A 222 1.39 -9.65 12.57
N CYS A 223 2.10 -8.65 13.11
CA CYS A 223 1.90 -7.23 12.78
C CYS A 223 2.10 -6.90 11.29
N LEU A 224 3.12 -7.49 10.66
CA LEU A 224 3.44 -7.27 9.25
C LEU A 224 2.49 -8.01 8.29
N VAL A 225 1.80 -9.03 8.80
CA VAL A 225 0.76 -9.77 8.07
C VAL A 225 -0.65 -9.36 8.46
N ILE A 226 -0.89 -8.45 9.44
CA ILE A 226 -2.19 -7.81 9.67
C ILE A 226 -2.59 -7.20 8.34
N PRO A 227 -3.52 -7.82 7.61
CA PRO A 227 -3.72 -7.39 6.26
C PRO A 227 -4.36 -6.02 6.22
N CYS A 228 -4.33 -5.46 5.02
CA CYS A 228 -5.40 -4.67 4.44
C CYS A 228 -6.78 -5.42 4.52
N GLN A 229 -7.15 -5.93 5.71
CA GLN A 229 -8.06 -7.07 5.95
C GLN A 229 -9.51 -6.68 6.17
N THR A 230 -9.84 -5.40 6.24
CA THR A 230 -11.25 -4.99 6.28
C THR A 230 -11.88 -5.02 4.88
N ALA A 231 -11.12 -4.69 3.83
CA ALA A 231 -11.66 -4.56 2.48
C ALA A 231 -11.97 -5.88 1.73
N CYS A 232 -11.14 -6.91 1.92
CA CYS A 232 -11.24 -8.15 1.16
C CYS A 232 -12.03 -9.23 1.90
N CYS A 233 -11.97 -9.24 3.23
CA CYS A 233 -12.69 -10.22 4.04
C CYS A 233 -14.17 -9.85 4.23
N GLU A 234 -14.54 -8.55 4.29
CA GLU A 234 -15.95 -8.16 4.37
C GLU A 234 -16.75 -8.60 3.14
N ARG A 235 -16.17 -8.51 1.93
CA ARG A 235 -16.79 -9.03 0.71
C ARG A 235 -16.95 -10.55 0.73
N GLY A 236 -15.99 -11.28 1.31
CA GLY A 236 -16.09 -12.73 1.53
C GLY A 236 -17.15 -13.11 2.56
N ASN A 237 -17.24 -12.38 3.67
CA ASN A 237 -18.19 -12.62 4.75
C ASN A 237 -19.64 -12.30 4.35
N SER A 238 -19.84 -11.22 3.57
CA SER A 238 -21.15 -10.89 2.98
C SER A 238 -21.61 -11.93 1.95
N CYS A 239 -20.69 -12.55 1.21
CA CYS A 239 -21.04 -13.64 0.29
C CYS A 239 -21.38 -14.94 1.05
N MET A 240 -20.70 -15.24 2.16
CA MET A 240 -21.04 -16.39 3.01
C MET A 240 -22.41 -16.23 3.69
N ASN A 241 -22.76 -15.05 4.19
CA ASN A 241 -24.09 -14.77 4.75
C ASN A 241 -25.24 -14.80 3.72
N ARG A 242 -24.94 -14.92 2.42
CA ARG A 242 -25.95 -15.12 1.36
C ARG A 242 -26.10 -16.58 0.94
N ILE A 243 -25.19 -17.45 1.38
CA ILE A 243 -25.15 -18.87 1.03
C ILE A 243 -25.50 -19.75 2.25
N MET A 244 -25.32 -19.23 3.47
CA MET A 244 -25.85 -19.78 4.72
C MET A 244 -27.24 -19.22 5.01
#